data_AF-A0A1S7DQT6-F1
#
_entry.id   AF-A0A1S7DQT6-F1
#
_cell.length_a   1.000
_cell.length_b   1.000
_cell.length_c   1.000
_cell.angle_alpha   90.00
_cell.angle_beta   90.00
_cell.angle_gamma   90.00
#
_symmetry.space_group_name_H-M   'P 1'
#
loop_
_entity.id
_entity.type
_entity.pdbx_description
1 polymer ?
#
loop_
_entity_poly.entity_id
_entity_poly.type
_entity_poly.pdbx_seq_one_letter_code
_entity_poly.pdbx_strand_id
1 'polypeptide(L)'
;MEIFFHKEENKLMAIHNSQIKCFTKLPTEAIGFIYNIIDSEVETQELLKKWFPDDTEKQIQKLAKCRFGGLNFYPDYCHKTNSPNFDVVDCPLKGHCKGEGILCKEISYKGESLSNLELEALKLISSIEKNTAIADLLGMPLGTFNVFRTNLYEKLNIRTKQEATRVAVFLGLI
;
A
#
# COMPACT_ATOMS: atom_id res chain seq x y z
N MET A 1 4.50 -8.17 -12.37
CA MET A 1 4.67 -6.75 -12.71
C MET A 1 4.47 -5.97 -11.43
N GLU A 2 5.27 -4.94 -11.21
CA GLU A 2 5.15 -4.00 -10.09
C GLU A 2 4.79 -2.64 -10.67
N ILE A 3 3.73 -1.99 -10.22
CA ILE A 3 3.43 -0.59 -10.51
C ILE A 3 3.96 0.23 -9.34
N PHE A 4 4.45 1.43 -9.61
CA PHE A 4 4.85 2.35 -8.56
C PHE A 4 4.73 3.80 -9.02
N PHE A 5 4.54 4.71 -8.07
CA PHE A 5 4.51 6.14 -8.36
C PHE A 5 5.88 6.78 -8.14
N HIS A 6 6.51 7.22 -9.22
CA HIS A 6 7.79 7.91 -9.17
C HIS A 6 7.58 9.39 -8.82
N LYS A 7 7.84 9.75 -7.55
CA LYS A 7 7.56 11.09 -7.00
C LYS A 7 8.30 12.21 -7.73
N GLU A 8 9.58 12.01 -8.07
CA GLU A 8 10.42 13.05 -8.70
C GLU A 8 9.92 13.43 -10.10
N GLU A 9 9.53 12.43 -10.90
CA GLU A 9 8.96 12.66 -12.23
C GLU A 9 7.45 12.91 -12.23
N ASN A 10 6.79 12.74 -11.09
CA ASN A 10 5.33 12.81 -10.95
C ASN A 10 4.59 11.89 -11.94
N LYS A 11 5.08 10.65 -12.10
CA LYS A 11 4.56 9.67 -13.09
C LYS A 11 4.34 8.28 -12.47
N LEU A 12 3.37 7.57 -13.02
CA LEU A 12 3.26 6.13 -12.79
C LEU A 12 4.22 5.37 -13.69
N MET A 13 4.97 4.49 -13.08
CA MET A 13 5.96 3.62 -13.70
C MET A 13 5.61 2.18 -13.35
N ALA A 14 6.22 1.24 -14.06
CA ALA A 14 6.12 -0.17 -13.72
C ALA A 14 7.40 -0.93 -14.03
N ILE A 15 7.71 -1.92 -13.20
CA ILE A 15 8.71 -2.95 -13.48
C ILE A 15 7.99 -4.10 -14.21
N HIS A 16 8.26 -4.24 -15.50
CA HIS A 16 7.64 -5.24 -16.36
C HIS A 16 8.71 -5.85 -17.28
N ASN A 17 8.81 -7.18 -17.28
CA ASN A 17 9.84 -7.94 -18.02
C ASN A 17 11.26 -7.42 -17.78
N SER A 18 11.61 -7.25 -16.50
CA SER A 18 12.92 -6.77 -16.04
C SER A 18 13.31 -5.37 -16.55
N GLN A 19 12.34 -4.56 -16.98
CA GLN A 19 12.54 -3.18 -17.43
C GLN A 19 11.60 -2.24 -16.70
N ILE A 20 12.07 -1.02 -16.44
CA ILE A 20 11.23 0.07 -15.96
C ILE A 20 10.58 0.73 -17.18
N LYS A 21 9.25 0.83 -17.17
CA LYS A 21 8.45 1.43 -18.25
C LYS A 21 7.45 2.43 -17.69
N CYS A 22 7.08 3.44 -18.48
CA CYS A 22 5.93 4.28 -18.16
C CYS A 22 4.66 3.43 -18.16
N PHE A 23 3.79 3.64 -17.17
CA PHE A 23 2.54 2.87 -17.05
C PHE A 23 1.66 2.96 -18.31
N THR A 24 1.55 4.15 -18.91
CA THR A 24 0.78 4.40 -20.15
C THR A 24 1.38 3.74 -21.40
N LYS A 25 2.56 3.15 -21.31
CA LYS A 25 3.23 2.41 -22.40
C LYS A 25 3.18 0.90 -22.19
N LEU A 26 2.51 0.42 -21.14
CA LEU A 26 2.34 -1.00 -20.91
C LEU A 26 1.33 -1.59 -21.90
N PRO A 27 1.50 -2.85 -22.32
CA PRO A 27 0.48 -3.59 -23.05
C PRO A 27 -0.80 -3.69 -22.24
N THR A 28 -1.96 -3.62 -22.89
CA THR A 28 -3.28 -3.72 -22.25
C THR A 28 -3.42 -5.03 -21.47
N GLU A 29 -2.83 -6.11 -21.96
CA GLU A 29 -2.85 -7.42 -21.31
C GLU A 29 -2.14 -7.38 -19.94
N ALA A 30 -1.07 -6.59 -19.81
CA ALA A 30 -0.32 -6.48 -18.57
C ALA A 30 -1.12 -5.78 -17.46
N ILE A 31 -2.01 -4.84 -17.84
CA ILE A 31 -2.86 -4.08 -16.92
C ILE A 31 -4.31 -4.60 -16.87
N GLY A 32 -4.62 -5.71 -17.56
CA GLY A 32 -5.96 -6.27 -17.66
C GLY A 32 -6.61 -6.56 -16.29
N PHE A 33 -5.81 -6.92 -15.28
CA PHE A 33 -6.32 -7.15 -13.93
C PHE A 33 -6.92 -5.89 -13.29
N ILE A 34 -6.46 -4.69 -13.66
CA ILE A 34 -6.99 -3.42 -13.15
C ILE A 34 -8.41 -3.19 -13.69
N TYR A 35 -8.64 -3.52 -14.96
CA TYR A 35 -10.00 -3.50 -15.54
C TYR A 35 -10.92 -4.45 -14.78
N ASN A 36 -10.47 -5.69 -14.56
CA ASN A 36 -11.24 -6.69 -13.81
C ASN A 36 -11.59 -6.20 -12.40
N ILE A 37 -10.67 -5.51 -11.72
CA ILE A 37 -10.93 -4.91 -10.40
C ILE A 37 -12.03 -3.84 -10.51
N ILE A 38 -11.91 -2.90 -11.46
CA ILE A 38 -12.90 -1.84 -11.65
C ILE A 38 -14.28 -2.42 -11.96
N ASP A 39 -14.35 -3.49 -12.76
CA ASP A 39 -15.63 -4.09 -13.15
C ASP A 39 -16.25 -4.98 -12.05
N SER A 40 -15.44 -5.57 -11.19
CA SER A 40 -15.91 -6.46 -10.11
C SER A 40 -16.22 -5.73 -8.80
N GLU A 41 -15.57 -4.59 -8.54
CA GLU A 41 -15.77 -3.82 -7.32
C GLU A 41 -16.70 -2.63 -7.55
N VAL A 42 -17.99 -2.79 -7.22
CA VAL A 42 -19.04 -1.77 -7.46
C VAL A 42 -18.67 -0.40 -6.88
N GLU A 43 -18.26 -0.32 -5.61
CA GLU A 43 -17.90 0.96 -4.97
C GLU A 43 -16.71 1.64 -5.66
N THR A 44 -15.72 0.85 -6.08
CA THR A 44 -14.56 1.34 -6.84
C THR A 44 -15.01 1.89 -8.19
N GLN A 45 -15.86 1.14 -8.90
CA GLN A 45 -16.39 1.54 -10.19
C GLN A 45 -17.18 2.86 -10.10
N GLU A 46 -18.11 2.94 -9.15
CA GLU A 46 -18.97 4.10 -8.94
C GLU A 46 -18.16 5.34 -8.58
N LEU A 47 -17.18 5.20 -7.68
CA LEU A 47 -16.33 6.31 -7.28
C LEU A 47 -15.46 6.82 -8.45
N LEU A 48 -14.87 5.90 -9.21
CA LEU A 48 -14.04 6.25 -10.37
C LEU A 48 -14.88 6.89 -11.49
N LYS A 49 -16.06 6.35 -11.80
CA LYS A 49 -17.02 6.98 -12.74
C LYS A 49 -17.45 8.35 -12.26
N LYS A 50 -17.66 8.54 -10.95
CA LYS A 50 -17.99 9.86 -10.41
C LYS A 50 -16.85 10.87 -10.57
N TRP A 51 -15.60 10.44 -10.43
CA TRP A 51 -14.43 11.31 -10.59
C TRP A 51 -14.06 11.56 -12.05
N PHE A 52 -14.26 10.57 -12.92
CA PHE A 52 -13.85 10.57 -14.31
C PHE A 52 -14.91 9.88 -15.21
N PRO A 53 -16.10 10.49 -15.43
CA PRO A 53 -17.24 9.80 -16.06
C PRO A 53 -16.94 9.13 -17.40
N ASP A 54 -16.21 9.81 -18.28
CA ASP A 54 -15.96 9.37 -19.66
C ASP A 54 -14.47 9.12 -19.95
N ASP A 55 -13.64 9.02 -18.91
CA ASP A 55 -12.19 8.91 -19.05
C ASP A 55 -11.66 7.65 -18.35
N THR A 56 -11.86 6.51 -19.02
CA THR A 56 -11.43 5.19 -18.54
C THR A 56 -9.92 5.14 -18.26
N GLU A 57 -9.11 5.85 -19.05
CA GLU A 57 -7.66 5.87 -18.85
C GLU A 57 -7.30 6.54 -17.51
N LYS A 58 -7.93 7.67 -17.17
CA LYS A 58 -7.77 8.29 -15.85
C LYS A 58 -8.32 7.45 -14.73
N GLN A 59 -9.43 6.72 -14.93
CA GLN A 59 -9.94 5.78 -13.92
C GLN A 59 -8.90 4.72 -13.57
N ILE A 60 -8.32 4.08 -14.59
CA ILE A 60 -7.28 3.06 -14.43
C ILE A 60 -6.03 3.64 -13.77
N GLN A 61 -5.52 4.76 -14.27
CA GLN A 61 -4.34 5.41 -13.68
C GLN A 61 -4.59 5.81 -12.24
N LYS A 62 -5.80 6.29 -11.90
CA LYS A 62 -6.14 6.66 -10.52
C LYS A 62 -6.16 5.44 -9.60
N LEU A 63 -6.79 4.35 -10.02
CA LEU A 63 -6.80 3.12 -9.24
C LEU A 63 -5.37 2.57 -9.08
N ALA A 64 -4.62 2.50 -10.18
CA ALA A 64 -3.23 2.05 -10.18
C ALA A 64 -2.39 2.86 -9.17
N LYS A 65 -2.46 4.19 -9.22
CA LYS A 65 -1.74 5.06 -8.29
C LYS A 65 -2.18 4.90 -6.84
N CYS A 66 -3.47 4.70 -6.58
CA CYS A 66 -3.98 4.65 -5.22
C CYS A 66 -3.79 3.28 -4.56
N ARG A 67 -3.76 2.19 -5.34
CA ARG A 67 -3.73 0.82 -4.82
C ARG A 67 -2.38 0.13 -4.99
N PHE A 68 -1.67 0.45 -6.05
CA PHE A 68 -0.40 -0.16 -6.47
C PHE A 68 0.67 0.92 -6.71
N GLY A 69 0.58 2.03 -5.97
CA GLY A 69 1.47 3.18 -6.15
C GLY A 69 2.72 3.12 -5.28
N GLY A 70 2.81 2.12 -4.39
CA GLY A 70 3.98 1.92 -3.54
C GLY A 70 5.07 1.20 -4.31
N LEU A 71 6.21 0.97 -3.67
CA LEU A 71 7.27 0.15 -4.25
C LEU A 71 7.74 -0.82 -3.16
N ASN A 72 7.43 -2.09 -3.31
CA ASN A 72 7.88 -3.17 -2.42
C ASN A 72 8.58 -4.31 -3.18
N PHE A 73 8.69 -4.20 -4.51
CA PHE A 73 9.28 -5.19 -5.41
C PHE A 73 8.53 -6.54 -5.43
N TYR A 74 7.29 -6.55 -4.97
CA TYR A 74 6.43 -7.72 -4.93
C TYR A 74 5.26 -7.57 -5.89
N PRO A 75 5.17 -8.40 -6.94
CA PRO A 75 4.23 -8.17 -8.04
C PRO A 75 2.80 -7.85 -7.59
N ASP A 76 2.22 -6.74 -8.06
CA ASP A 76 0.87 -6.27 -7.74
C ASP A 76 -0.24 -7.30 -8.02
N TYR A 77 0.04 -8.29 -8.87
CA TYR A 77 -0.92 -9.29 -9.26
C TYR A 77 -0.29 -10.68 -9.32
N CYS A 78 -0.89 -11.63 -8.60
CA CYS A 78 -0.52 -13.03 -8.66
C CYS A 78 -1.45 -13.78 -9.61
N HIS A 79 -0.96 -14.15 -10.79
CA HIS A 79 -1.74 -14.92 -11.76
C HIS A 79 -2.15 -16.31 -11.27
N LYS A 80 -1.40 -16.92 -10.33
CA LYS A 80 -1.72 -18.26 -9.81
C LYS A 80 -2.92 -18.27 -8.87
N THR A 81 -3.04 -17.24 -8.04
CA THR A 81 -4.13 -17.09 -7.07
C THR A 81 -5.22 -16.15 -7.57
N ASN A 82 -5.02 -15.53 -8.75
CA ASN A 82 -5.89 -14.53 -9.35
C ASN A 82 -6.23 -13.39 -8.37
N SER A 83 -5.23 -12.98 -7.58
CA SER A 83 -5.40 -12.03 -6.48
C SER A 83 -4.45 -10.85 -6.62
N PRO A 84 -4.95 -9.62 -6.40
CA PRO A 84 -4.11 -8.44 -6.30
C PRO A 84 -3.35 -8.42 -4.97
N ASN A 85 -2.16 -7.83 -4.98
CA ASN A 85 -1.37 -7.48 -3.80
C ASN A 85 -1.41 -5.96 -3.67
N PHE A 86 -1.77 -5.45 -2.49
CA PHE A 86 -1.96 -4.03 -2.27
C PHE A 86 -0.73 -3.39 -1.64
N ASP A 87 -0.43 -2.17 -2.09
CA ASP A 87 0.73 -1.45 -1.60
C ASP A 87 0.40 -0.46 -0.48
N VAL A 88 1.37 -0.29 0.41
CA VAL A 88 1.39 0.88 1.28
C VAL A 88 1.72 2.10 0.43
N VAL A 89 0.71 2.91 0.13
CA VAL A 89 0.88 4.19 -0.57
C VAL A 89 1.00 5.33 0.44
N ASP A 90 2.09 6.08 0.33
CA ASP A 90 2.31 7.34 1.06
C ASP A 90 1.47 8.47 0.44
N CYS A 91 0.17 8.44 0.76
CA CYS A 91 -0.83 9.36 0.22
C CYS A 91 -1.00 10.58 1.13
N PRO A 92 -0.80 11.83 0.64
CA PRO A 92 -0.97 13.04 1.44
C PRO A 92 -2.43 13.34 1.82
N LEU A 93 -3.40 12.62 1.24
CA LEU A 93 -4.83 12.77 1.53
C LEU A 93 -5.34 11.73 2.54
N LYS A 94 -4.45 10.89 3.11
CA LYS A 94 -4.83 9.88 4.11
C LYS A 94 -5.52 10.54 5.30
N GLY A 95 -6.60 9.94 5.79
CA GLY A 95 -7.50 10.46 6.82
C GLY A 95 -8.61 11.39 6.31
N HIS A 96 -8.54 11.86 5.06
CA HIS A 96 -9.47 12.86 4.50
C HIS A 96 -9.98 12.51 3.08
N CYS A 97 -9.44 11.46 2.47
CA CYS A 97 -9.77 11.09 1.10
C CYS A 97 -11.10 10.34 1.01
N LYS A 98 -12.01 10.79 0.14
CA LYS A 98 -13.26 10.08 -0.14
C LYS A 98 -13.08 8.69 -0.76
N GLY A 99 -11.89 8.39 -1.28
CA GLY A 99 -11.54 7.07 -1.81
C GLY A 99 -10.74 6.20 -0.85
N GLU A 100 -10.55 6.62 0.40
CA GLU A 100 -9.89 5.79 1.41
C GLU A 100 -10.76 4.58 1.78
N GLY A 101 -10.16 3.39 1.83
CA GLY A 101 -10.89 2.11 2.00
C GLY A 101 -11.58 1.60 0.73
N ILE A 102 -11.83 2.48 -0.24
CA ILE A 102 -12.43 2.13 -1.54
C ILE A 102 -11.32 1.84 -2.56
N LEU A 103 -10.52 2.86 -2.91
CA LEU A 103 -9.44 2.72 -3.89
C LEU A 103 -8.17 2.14 -3.26
N CYS A 104 -7.69 2.73 -2.16
CA CYS A 104 -6.70 2.07 -1.33
C CYS A 104 -7.41 1.06 -0.42
N LYS A 105 -6.79 -0.10 -0.23
CA LYS A 105 -7.33 -1.20 0.57
C LYS A 105 -6.50 -1.40 1.82
N GLU A 106 -7.05 -2.16 2.76
CA GLU A 106 -6.32 -2.57 3.95
C GLU A 106 -5.09 -3.40 3.57
N ILE A 107 -3.99 -3.11 4.24
CA ILE A 107 -2.74 -3.84 4.05
C ILE A 107 -2.75 -5.02 5.00
N SER A 108 -2.41 -6.20 4.50
CA SER A 108 -2.33 -7.39 5.33
C SER A 108 -0.95 -8.02 5.26
N TYR A 109 -0.57 -8.69 6.35
CA TYR A 109 0.63 -9.50 6.40
C TYR A 109 0.28 -10.87 6.98
N LYS A 110 0.52 -11.93 6.19
CA LYS A 110 0.21 -13.32 6.57
C LYS A 110 -1.23 -13.54 7.06
N GLY A 111 -2.19 -12.81 6.49
CA GLY A 111 -3.61 -12.91 6.82
C GLY A 111 -4.09 -11.93 7.89
N GLU A 112 -3.19 -11.18 8.53
CA GLU A 112 -3.54 -10.17 9.52
C GLU A 112 -3.64 -8.79 8.88
N SER A 113 -4.83 -8.17 8.92
CA SER A 113 -5.03 -6.77 8.49
C SER A 113 -4.34 -5.80 9.44
N LEU A 114 -3.67 -4.80 8.89
CA LEU A 114 -2.97 -3.75 9.62
C LEU A 114 -3.67 -2.40 9.44
N SER A 115 -3.97 -1.77 10.57
CA SER A 115 -4.44 -0.39 10.61
C SER A 115 -3.34 0.60 10.23
N ASN A 116 -3.73 1.81 9.86
CA ASN A 116 -2.80 2.90 9.57
C ASN A 116 -1.83 3.17 10.75
N LEU A 117 -2.33 3.14 11.98
CA LEU A 117 -1.52 3.33 13.18
C LEU A 117 -0.49 2.21 13.37
N GLU A 118 -0.86 0.95 13.09
CA GLU A 118 0.06 -0.19 13.14
C GLU A 118 1.14 -0.10 12.06
N LEU A 119 0.80 0.32 10.84
CA LEU A 119 1.77 0.54 9.77
C LEU A 119 2.75 1.67 10.13
N GLU A 120 2.25 2.78 10.67
CA GLU A 120 3.07 3.91 11.10
C GLU A 120 4.00 3.51 12.25
N ALA A 121 3.47 2.81 13.26
CA ALA A 121 4.28 2.29 14.35
C ALA A 121 5.34 1.30 13.85
N LEU A 122 5.01 0.42 12.90
CA LEU A 122 5.96 -0.54 12.33
C LEU A 122 7.12 0.16 11.58
N LYS A 123 6.81 1.24 10.85
CA LYS A 123 7.80 2.10 10.21
C LYS A 123 8.73 2.75 11.25
N LEU A 124 8.16 3.36 12.29
CA LEU A 124 8.94 4.00 13.36
C LEU A 124 9.77 3.00 14.18
N ILE A 125 9.20 1.84 14.51
CA ILE A 125 9.91 0.72 15.15
C ILE A 125 11.07 0.24 14.30
N SER A 126 11.02 0.37 12.99
CA SER A 126 12.12 -0.05 12.12
C SER A 126 13.23 1.01 11.97
N SER A 127 13.04 2.20 12.52
CA SER A 127 14.03 3.28 12.52
C SER A 127 15.06 3.16 13.65
N ILE A 128 15.98 4.13 13.73
CA ILE A 128 16.94 4.25 14.83
C ILE A 128 16.30 4.72 16.14
N GLU A 129 15.05 5.17 16.11
CA GLU A 129 14.38 5.79 17.25
C GLU A 129 14.22 4.84 18.43
N LYS A 130 14.24 5.43 19.63
CA LYS A 130 13.96 4.73 20.90
C LYS A 130 12.46 4.71 21.15
N ASN A 131 11.97 3.73 21.92
CA ASN A 131 10.55 3.60 22.25
C ASN A 131 9.92 4.87 22.83
N THR A 132 10.67 5.66 23.61
CA THR A 132 10.20 6.95 24.15
C THR A 132 9.86 7.92 23.03
N ALA A 133 10.78 8.12 22.08
CA ALA A 133 10.57 9.00 20.94
C ALA A 133 9.46 8.48 20.01
N ILE A 134 9.39 7.16 19.80
CA ILE A 134 8.31 6.56 19.00
C ILE A 134 6.95 6.81 19.66
N ALA A 135 6.83 6.61 20.97
CA ALA A 135 5.60 6.86 21.70
C ALA A 135 5.17 8.34 21.59
N ASP A 136 6.12 9.26 21.71
CA ASP A 136 5.88 10.70 21.54
C ASP A 136 5.42 11.04 20.10
N LEU A 137 6.08 10.47 19.08
CA LEU A 137 5.72 10.67 17.66
C LEU A 137 4.32 10.14 17.34
N LEU A 138 3.92 9.03 17.94
CA LEU A 138 2.58 8.47 17.80
C LEU A 138 1.55 9.14 18.72
N GLY A 139 1.95 10.12 19.53
CA GLY A 139 1.06 10.84 20.44
C GLY A 139 0.47 9.97 21.56
N MET A 140 1.19 8.97 22.05
CA MET A 140 0.71 8.06 23.10
C MET A 140 1.70 7.90 24.27
N PRO A 141 1.23 7.63 25.50
CA PRO A 141 2.12 7.38 26.64
C PRO A 141 3.03 6.16 26.42
N LEU A 142 4.27 6.21 26.92
CA LEU A 142 5.24 5.11 26.78
C LEU A 142 4.71 3.74 27.26
N GLY A 143 3.98 3.72 28.40
CA GLY A 143 3.39 2.50 28.92
C GLY A 143 2.38 1.89 27.94
N THR A 144 1.52 2.73 27.36
CA THR A 144 0.55 2.35 26.32
C THR A 144 1.26 1.86 25.06
N PHE A 145 2.29 2.56 24.61
CA PHE A 145 3.09 2.13 23.44
C PHE A 145 3.73 0.77 23.66
N ASN A 146 4.27 0.48 24.84
CA ASN A 146 4.89 -0.82 25.12
C ASN A 146 3.88 -1.97 25.00
N VAL A 147 2.66 -1.79 25.52
CA VAL A 147 1.58 -2.79 25.38
C VAL A 147 1.14 -2.91 23.91
N PHE A 148 0.91 -1.78 23.24
CA PHE A 148 0.55 -1.73 21.82
C PHE A 148 1.57 -2.48 20.96
N ARG A 149 2.87 -2.23 21.18
CA ARG A 149 3.97 -2.88 20.47
C ARG A 149 3.99 -4.39 20.72
N THR A 150 3.79 -4.83 21.96
CA THR A 150 3.71 -6.26 22.29
C THR A 150 2.57 -6.93 21.53
N ASN A 151 1.38 -6.32 21.54
CA ASN A 151 0.22 -6.85 20.81
C ASN A 151 0.45 -6.86 19.30
N LEU A 152 1.07 -5.82 18.74
CA LEU A 152 1.45 -5.77 17.32
C LEU A 152 2.44 -6.88 16.96
N TYR A 153 3.42 -7.15 17.85
CA TYR A 153 4.39 -8.22 17.64
C TYR A 153 3.72 -9.59 17.68
N GLU A 154 2.83 -9.82 18.64
CA GLU A 154 2.04 -11.05 18.74
C GLU A 154 1.18 -11.26 17.50
N LYS A 155 0.44 -10.22 17.08
CA LYS A 155 -0.38 -10.22 15.87
C LYS A 155 0.43 -10.59 14.63
N LEU A 156 1.59 -9.97 14.45
CA LEU A 156 2.48 -10.26 13.30
C LEU A 156 3.30 -11.55 13.44
N ASN A 157 3.19 -12.23 14.58
CA ASN A 157 4.00 -13.39 14.97
C ASN A 157 5.51 -13.12 14.82
N ILE A 158 5.96 -12.02 15.42
CA ILE A 158 7.35 -11.59 15.50
C ILE A 158 7.75 -11.36 16.97
N ARG A 159 9.05 -11.33 17.25
CA ARG A 159 9.60 -11.22 18.61
C ARG A 159 10.59 -10.07 18.74
N THR A 160 11.17 -9.61 17.65
CA THR A 160 12.31 -8.69 17.67
C THR A 160 12.12 -7.48 16.76
N LYS A 161 12.86 -6.41 17.07
CA LYS A 161 12.93 -5.20 16.22
C LYS A 161 13.41 -5.56 14.80
N GLN A 162 14.35 -6.50 14.68
CA GLN A 162 14.89 -6.97 13.40
C GLN A 162 13.81 -7.68 12.56
N GLU A 163 12.97 -8.49 13.19
CA GLU A 163 11.84 -9.11 12.49
C GLU A 163 10.81 -8.05 12.09
N ALA A 164 10.53 -7.06 12.95
CA ALA A 164 9.67 -5.93 12.59
C ALA A 164 10.21 -5.18 11.36
N THR A 165 11.53 -4.93 11.30
CA THR A 165 12.20 -4.35 10.12
C THR A 165 12.01 -5.21 8.87
N ARG A 166 12.12 -6.54 8.98
CA ARG A 166 11.87 -7.44 7.83
C ARG A 166 10.44 -7.35 7.32
N VAL A 167 9.47 -7.24 8.23
CA VAL A 167 8.06 -7.02 7.85
C VAL A 167 7.90 -5.66 7.18
N ALA A 168 8.52 -4.60 7.73
CA ALA A 168 8.44 -3.27 7.17
C ALA A 168 9.02 -3.19 5.75
N VAL A 169 10.18 -3.82 5.49
CA VAL A 169 10.77 -3.94 4.15
C VAL A 169 9.83 -4.71 3.21
N PHE A 170 9.29 -5.84 3.66
CA PHE A 170 8.35 -6.64 2.87
C PHE A 170 7.12 -5.85 2.45
N LEU A 171 6.59 -5.00 3.35
CA LEU A 171 5.42 -4.16 3.08
C LEU A 171 5.75 -2.87 2.31
N GLY A 172 7.02 -2.57 2.03
CA GLY A 172 7.45 -1.32 1.39
C GLY A 172 7.31 -0.07 2.27
N LEU A 173 7.41 -0.22 3.60
CA LEU A 173 7.31 0.90 4.54
C LEU A 173 8.61 1.71 4.68
N ILE A 174 9.75 1.08 4.39
CA ILE A 174 11.11 1.60 4.53
C ILE A 174 12.02 1.14 3.40
#